data_AF-A0A401LWN0-F1
#
_entry.id   AF-A0A401LWN0-F1
#
_cell.length_a   1.000
_cell.length_b   1.000
_cell.length_c   1.000
_cell.angle_alpha   90.00
_cell.angle_beta   90.00
_cell.angle_gamma   90.00
#
_symmetry.space_group_name_H-M   'P 1'
#
loop_
_entity.id
_entity.type
_entity.pdbx_description
1 polymer ?
#
loop_
_entity_poly.entity_id
_entity_poly.type
_entity_poly.pdbx_seq_one_letter_code
_entity_poly.pdbx_strand_id
1 'polypeptide(L)'
;MKQTDEWTTVTLFISSTFADMDTERDHIRRIVIPQLEEFFNPLHVAIRVIDLRWGVNTTDDKNLIDRDAKILKVCMEEIDRSRPFFIGLLGSRYGWVPDNIRIKRSLPQLDIDRCRHLLQTDKISVTALEFYYGLFEKSHLNQSIICIRNEEVNHEIPEEYQKKYIETQHKAELNNLKEIITEYFHRNDMDELLVNYSPTWNGRNFENLDEFDTKLYELLKKCILEDVGERQLNYENWIEKDIAEQVGFIQQNTRSFIGRESILSKLKSNLEKAEHPIILFSGESGSGKSSIMCQLANEIQTKWKDNPKHLLLFHSASVSGNASSVSNMLECFCHQIAAILNQTYAPVEEGAEMSGEEIEAFSSWVSTFNVIGQEKVNYMSHDQIVLHNFEKFVNQATEAGIHLTLLIDAYDCFNKHSQLISLRWLSLLDVSALISTIPDSIEELQKIPQSFIIEVPSFDESDTRDMITSLCTYNCKEVHSSVVNTLLQHGTSEYLSHYSPLWLKMATSGKSRALLPPSPLRTVRESFPSYGSSNSIFLFVVRNRLILSTVSFISLVAVVMDKLPYN
;
A
#
# COMPACT_ATOMS: atom_id res chain seq x y z
N MET A 1 -7.00 -17.03 -15.44
CA MET A 1 -5.62 -16.63 -15.12
C MET A 1 -4.86 -17.85 -14.62
N LYS A 2 -3.77 -18.26 -15.30
CA LYS A 2 -2.89 -19.30 -14.76
C LYS A 2 -2.22 -18.73 -13.52
N GLN A 3 -2.50 -19.35 -12.38
CA GLN A 3 -1.95 -19.00 -11.09
C GLN A 3 -0.52 -19.54 -11.03
N THR A 4 0.49 -18.75 -11.38
CA THR A 4 1.90 -19.18 -11.27
C THR A 4 2.83 -18.25 -10.51
N ASP A 5 2.38 -17.07 -10.05
CA ASP A 5 3.18 -16.25 -9.15
C ASP A 5 2.46 -16.04 -7.81
N GLU A 6 2.68 -16.97 -6.88
CA GLU A 6 2.35 -16.73 -5.47
C GLU A 6 3.17 -15.54 -4.97
N TRP A 7 2.50 -14.63 -4.27
CA TRP A 7 3.21 -13.50 -3.69
C TRP A 7 4.18 -13.95 -2.62
N THR A 8 5.35 -13.32 -2.61
CA THR A 8 6.30 -13.43 -1.51
C THR A 8 6.28 -12.14 -0.70
N THR A 9 6.18 -12.26 0.62
CA THR A 9 6.25 -11.10 1.51
C THR A 9 7.64 -11.02 2.12
N VAL A 10 8.36 -9.96 1.79
CA VAL A 10 9.64 -9.60 2.37
C VAL A 10 9.38 -8.65 3.54
N THR A 11 9.90 -8.99 4.71
CA THR A 11 9.73 -8.19 5.93
C THR A 11 11.06 -7.55 6.29
N LEU A 12 11.09 -6.22 6.47
CA LEU A 12 12.26 -5.43 6.82
C LEU A 12 12.15 -4.96 8.27
N PHE A 13 13.11 -5.32 9.13
CA PHE A 13 13.18 -4.80 10.50
C PHE A 13 14.05 -3.54 10.58
N ILE A 14 13.60 -2.50 11.30
CA ILE A 14 14.40 -1.28 11.50
C ILE A 14 14.79 -1.12 12.98
N SER A 15 16.05 -1.38 13.29
CA SER A 15 16.67 -1.11 14.59
C SER A 15 17.32 0.28 14.62
N SER A 16 17.04 1.06 15.66
CA SER A 16 17.74 2.31 15.95
C SER A 16 17.40 2.77 17.36
N THR A 17 18.15 3.75 17.86
CA THR A 17 17.73 4.55 19.01
C THR A 17 16.46 5.36 18.69
N PHE A 18 15.58 5.52 19.68
CA PHE A 18 14.26 6.16 19.50
C PHE A 18 14.31 7.69 19.36
N ALA A 19 15.35 8.34 19.88
CA ALA A 19 15.35 9.80 20.07
C ALA A 19 15.96 10.57 18.89
N ASP A 20 16.98 10.04 18.23
CA ASP A 20 17.86 10.79 17.34
C ASP A 20 17.84 10.34 15.87
N MET A 21 16.97 9.39 15.50
CA MET A 21 16.82 8.83 14.15
C MET A 21 15.41 9.05 13.55
N ASP A 22 14.70 10.06 14.04
CA ASP A 22 13.36 10.38 13.58
C ASP A 22 13.33 10.71 12.08
N THR A 23 14.33 11.48 11.60
CA THR A 23 14.37 11.95 10.21
C THR A 23 14.65 10.80 9.26
N GLU A 24 15.64 9.98 9.55
CA GLU A 24 16.04 8.85 8.70
C GLU A 24 14.92 7.81 8.60
N ARG A 25 14.26 7.48 9.72
CA ARG A 25 13.06 6.62 9.70
C ARG A 25 11.93 7.22 8.86
N ASP A 26 11.70 8.53 8.97
CA ASP A 26 10.68 9.22 8.18
C ASP A 26 11.02 9.17 6.67
N HIS A 27 12.30 9.28 6.31
CA HIS A 27 12.82 9.16 4.94
C HIS A 27 12.66 7.74 4.37
N ILE A 28 13.13 6.71 5.10
CA ILE A 28 12.93 5.30 4.72
C ILE A 28 11.47 5.06 4.36
N ARG A 29 10.57 5.48 5.25
CA ARG A 29 9.14 5.27 5.12
C ARG A 29 8.49 6.04 3.96
N ARG A 30 8.94 7.26 3.67
CA ARG A 30 8.28 8.17 2.70
C ARG A 30 8.88 8.12 1.31
N ILE A 31 10.13 7.67 1.19
CA ILE A 31 10.92 7.71 -0.03
C ILE A 31 11.34 6.29 -0.40
N VAL A 32 12.19 5.65 0.41
CA VAL A 32 12.79 4.34 0.10
C VAL A 32 11.74 3.24 -0.06
N ILE A 33 10.83 3.08 0.91
CA ILE A 33 9.83 2.00 0.89
C ILE A 33 8.85 2.15 -0.29
N PRO A 34 8.28 3.33 -0.59
CA PRO A 34 7.46 3.50 -1.80
C PRO A 34 8.19 3.16 -3.10
N GLN A 35 9.47 3.50 -3.22
CA GLN A 35 10.27 3.14 -4.40
C GLN A 35 10.48 1.63 -4.50
N LEU A 36 10.73 0.95 -3.37
CA LEU A 36 10.81 -0.51 -3.34
C LEU A 36 9.47 -1.16 -3.71
N GLU A 37 8.36 -0.68 -3.14
CA GLU A 37 7.01 -1.17 -3.48
C GLU A 37 6.74 -1.02 -4.98
N GLU A 38 7.04 0.15 -5.57
CA GLU A 38 6.88 0.40 -7.01
C GLU A 38 7.68 -0.60 -7.87
N PHE A 39 8.91 -0.90 -7.47
CA PHE A 39 9.77 -1.84 -8.19
C PHE A 39 9.36 -3.32 -8.01
N PHE A 40 9.00 -3.73 -6.80
CA PHE A 40 8.76 -5.14 -6.44
C PHE A 40 7.32 -5.60 -6.62
N ASN A 41 6.34 -4.68 -6.63
CA ASN A 41 4.94 -5.02 -6.83
C ASN A 41 4.68 -5.77 -8.15
N PRO A 42 5.25 -5.36 -9.30
CA PRO A 42 5.15 -6.12 -10.54
C PRO A 42 5.75 -7.52 -10.45
N LEU A 43 6.75 -7.75 -9.58
CA LEU A 43 7.39 -9.04 -9.35
C LEU A 43 6.64 -9.95 -8.36
N HIS A 44 5.43 -9.54 -7.96
CA HIS A 44 4.65 -10.19 -6.90
C HIS A 44 5.44 -10.32 -5.58
N VAL A 45 6.27 -9.32 -5.26
CA VAL A 45 6.99 -9.22 -3.99
C VAL A 45 6.43 -8.06 -3.16
N ALA A 46 5.91 -8.37 -1.97
CA ALA A 46 5.39 -7.40 -1.02
C ALA A 46 6.50 -6.94 -0.09
N ILE A 47 6.58 -5.64 0.18
CA ILE A 47 7.46 -5.10 1.21
C ILE A 47 6.65 -4.79 2.46
N ARG A 48 6.98 -5.44 3.57
CA ARG A 48 6.44 -5.16 4.91
C ARG A 48 7.55 -4.58 5.76
N VAL A 49 7.27 -3.53 6.53
CA VAL A 49 8.27 -2.87 7.39
C VAL A 49 7.84 -2.94 8.84
N ILE A 50 8.73 -3.42 9.69
CA ILE A 50 8.54 -3.48 11.14
C ILE A 50 9.35 -2.36 11.79
N ASP A 51 8.64 -1.34 12.28
CA ASP A 51 9.17 -0.17 12.98
C ASP A 51 8.51 -0.06 14.36
N LEU A 52 9.25 -0.46 15.40
CA LEU A 52 8.77 -0.51 16.78
C LEU A 52 8.71 0.85 17.49
N ARG A 53 9.04 1.97 16.82
CA ARG A 53 8.90 3.34 17.36
C ARG A 53 7.48 3.68 17.83
N TRP A 54 6.49 3.01 17.26
CA TRP A 54 5.07 3.27 17.49
C TRP A 54 4.32 2.12 18.17
N GLY A 55 5.00 1.03 18.53
CA GLY A 55 4.36 -0.29 18.59
C GLY A 55 4.17 -0.96 19.95
N VAL A 56 4.66 -0.41 21.06
CA VAL A 56 4.54 -1.09 22.36
C VAL A 56 3.63 -0.31 23.31
N ASN A 57 2.45 -0.86 23.60
CA ASN A 57 1.54 -0.32 24.58
C ASN A 57 1.93 -0.86 25.96
N THR A 58 2.45 0.04 26.78
CA THR A 58 2.93 -0.25 28.12
C THR A 58 2.01 0.33 29.20
N THR A 59 0.86 0.91 28.85
CA THR A 59 0.10 1.76 29.77
C THR A 59 -0.66 0.99 30.87
N ASP A 60 -1.08 -0.25 30.62
CA ASP A 60 -1.85 -1.08 31.57
C ASP A 60 -0.97 -1.84 32.59
N ASP A 61 0.33 -1.92 32.35
CA ASP A 61 1.25 -2.62 33.24
C ASP A 61 1.54 -1.74 34.46
N LYS A 62 0.95 -2.06 35.62
CA LYS A 62 1.11 -1.23 36.84
C LYS A 62 2.54 -1.18 37.38
N ASN A 63 3.43 -2.06 36.90
CA ASN A 63 4.85 -2.08 37.26
C ASN A 63 5.73 -1.75 36.04
N LEU A 64 6.69 -0.85 36.23
CA LEU A 64 7.72 -0.50 35.23
C LEU A 64 8.52 -1.73 34.76
N ILE A 65 8.66 -2.76 35.60
CA ILE A 65 9.44 -3.97 35.33
C ILE A 65 8.77 -4.84 34.26
N ASP A 66 7.43 -4.95 34.28
CA ASP A 66 6.68 -5.80 33.35
C ASP A 66 6.61 -5.15 31.95
N ARG A 67 6.55 -3.82 31.89
CA ARG A 67 6.62 -3.01 30.66
C ARG A 67 7.92 -3.24 29.90
N ASP A 68 9.03 -3.11 30.61
CA ASP A 68 10.39 -3.21 30.09
C ASP A 68 10.68 -4.62 29.54
N ALA A 69 10.22 -5.66 30.25
CA ALA A 69 10.34 -7.04 29.83
C ALA A 69 9.53 -7.35 28.56
N LYS A 70 8.32 -6.77 28.47
CA LYS A 70 7.46 -6.88 27.28
C LYS A 70 8.11 -6.24 26.06
N ILE A 71 8.70 -5.05 26.20
CA ILE A 71 9.42 -4.37 25.10
C ILE A 71 10.55 -5.26 24.55
N LEU A 72 11.41 -5.78 25.43
CA LEU A 72 12.55 -6.61 25.02
C LEU A 72 12.11 -7.89 24.30
N LYS A 73 11.07 -8.55 24.81
CA LYS A 73 10.52 -9.76 24.20
C LYS A 73 9.94 -9.48 22.81
N VAL A 74 9.13 -8.43 22.68
CA VAL A 74 8.54 -8.03 21.40
C VAL A 74 9.63 -7.67 20.39
N CYS A 75 10.68 -6.92 20.78
CA CYS A 75 11.78 -6.60 19.87
C CYS A 75 12.42 -7.87 19.26
N MET A 76 12.71 -8.89 20.07
CA MET A 76 13.36 -10.11 19.56
C MET A 76 12.41 -10.96 18.70
N GLU A 77 11.15 -11.12 19.11
CA GLU A 77 10.14 -11.86 18.31
C GLU A 77 9.91 -11.21 16.94
N GLU A 78 9.95 -9.88 16.87
CA GLU A 78 9.78 -9.14 15.63
C GLU A 78 11.03 -9.17 14.74
N ILE A 79 12.24 -9.24 15.32
CA ILE A 79 13.46 -9.53 14.55
C ILE A 79 13.34 -10.92 13.91
N ASP A 80 12.93 -11.94 14.67
CA ASP A 80 12.78 -13.31 14.14
C ASP A 80 11.77 -13.41 13.00
N ARG A 81 10.65 -12.67 13.10
CA ARG A 81 9.63 -12.57 12.03
C ARG A 81 10.09 -11.81 10.79
N SER A 82 11.15 -11.02 10.92
CA SER A 82 11.68 -10.17 9.86
C SER A 82 12.94 -10.72 9.21
N ARG A 83 13.47 -11.85 9.70
CA ARG A 83 14.62 -12.51 9.06
C ARG A 83 14.27 -12.86 7.59
N PRO A 84 15.21 -12.66 6.65
CA PRO A 84 16.62 -12.34 6.89
C PRO A 84 16.94 -10.84 6.97
N PHE A 85 16.01 -9.91 6.71
CA PHE A 85 16.35 -8.50 6.49
C PHE A 85 16.40 -7.66 7.77
N PHE A 86 17.54 -7.02 7.99
CA PHE A 86 17.78 -6.14 9.13
C PHE A 86 18.37 -4.81 8.67
N ILE A 87 17.76 -3.70 9.09
CA ILE A 87 18.26 -2.34 8.85
C ILE A 87 18.64 -1.75 10.21
N GLY A 88 19.93 -1.48 10.42
CA GLY A 88 20.42 -0.83 11.64
C GLY A 88 20.79 0.62 11.39
N LEU A 89 20.27 1.56 12.18
CA LEU A 89 20.63 2.98 12.11
C LEU A 89 21.37 3.40 13.38
N LEU A 90 22.58 3.94 13.24
CA LEU A 90 23.43 4.40 14.35
C LEU A 90 23.81 5.87 14.21
N GLY A 91 23.64 6.61 15.31
CA GLY A 91 23.89 8.05 15.38
C GLY A 91 24.85 8.38 16.50
N SER A 92 24.47 9.34 17.35
CA SER A 92 25.31 9.84 18.43
C SER A 92 24.75 9.46 19.81
N ARG A 93 23.88 8.43 19.84
CA ARG A 93 23.26 7.88 21.05
C ARG A 93 23.48 6.39 21.18
N TYR A 94 23.69 5.93 22.41
CA TYR A 94 23.79 4.49 22.71
C TYR A 94 22.42 3.88 22.99
N GLY A 95 21.51 4.68 23.56
CA GLY A 95 20.16 4.24 23.89
C GLY A 95 20.02 3.73 25.32
N TRP A 96 18.82 3.24 25.64
CA TRP A 96 18.49 2.82 27.00
C TRP A 96 19.16 1.49 27.37
N VAL A 97 19.83 1.47 28.52
CA VAL A 97 20.50 0.29 29.11
C VAL A 97 19.61 -0.32 30.21
N PRO A 98 18.97 -1.48 29.96
CA PRO A 98 18.23 -2.21 30.99
C PRO A 98 19.15 -2.89 32.01
N ASP A 99 18.64 -3.12 33.23
CA ASP A 99 19.36 -3.89 34.25
C ASP A 99 19.62 -5.34 33.80
N ASN A 100 20.82 -5.85 34.06
CA ASN A 100 21.25 -7.20 33.65
C ASN A 100 20.35 -8.35 34.13
N ILE A 101 19.75 -8.23 35.32
CA ILE A 101 18.78 -9.20 35.85
C ILE A 101 17.49 -9.20 35.00
N ARG A 102 17.09 -8.04 34.47
CA ARG A 102 15.89 -7.90 33.64
C ARG A 102 16.09 -8.53 32.27
N ILE A 103 17.26 -8.37 31.66
CA ILE A 103 17.57 -9.00 30.37
C ILE A 103 17.50 -10.54 30.50
N LYS A 104 18.17 -11.12 31.51
CA LYS A 104 18.13 -12.58 31.75
C LYS A 104 16.71 -13.11 32.02
N ARG A 105 15.84 -12.32 32.67
CA ARG A 105 14.43 -12.71 32.90
C ARG A 105 13.58 -12.62 31.64
N SER A 106 13.79 -11.60 30.82
CA SER A 106 12.94 -11.30 29.66
C SER A 106 13.33 -12.15 28.44
N LEU A 107 14.63 -12.45 28.31
CA LEU A 107 15.22 -13.18 27.21
C LEU A 107 16.05 -14.36 27.75
N PRO A 108 15.41 -15.38 28.37
CA PRO A 108 16.11 -16.48 29.01
C PRO A 108 16.91 -17.35 28.02
N GLN A 109 16.55 -17.31 26.73
CA GLN A 109 17.24 -18.05 25.67
C GLN A 109 18.43 -17.29 25.06
N LEU A 110 18.57 -15.99 25.34
CA LEU A 110 19.66 -15.19 24.81
C LEU A 110 20.94 -15.46 25.61
N ASP A 111 22.03 -15.83 24.94
CA ASP A 111 23.36 -15.92 25.55
C ASP A 111 23.95 -14.52 25.77
N ILE A 112 23.46 -13.88 26.84
CA ILE A 112 23.89 -12.54 27.23
C ILE A 112 25.36 -12.48 27.60
N ASP A 113 25.96 -13.58 28.06
CA ASP A 113 27.35 -13.60 28.47
C ASP A 113 28.25 -13.58 27.23
N ARG A 114 27.85 -14.24 26.14
CA ARG A 114 28.46 -14.06 24.82
C ARG A 114 28.28 -12.65 24.26
N CYS A 115 27.10 -12.04 24.45
CA CYS A 115 26.87 -10.64 24.07
C CYS A 115 27.82 -9.68 24.78
N ARG A 116 27.97 -9.82 26.11
CA ARG A 116 28.92 -9.03 26.91
C ARG A 116 30.36 -9.22 26.47
N HIS A 117 30.75 -10.46 26.17
CA HIS A 117 32.10 -10.75 25.71
C HIS A 117 32.36 -10.09 24.35
N LEU A 118 31.40 -10.15 23.42
CA LEU A 118 31.54 -9.51 22.11
C LEU A 118 31.63 -7.98 22.26
N LEU A 119 30.68 -7.38 22.98
CA LEU A 119 30.58 -5.93 23.17
C LEU A 119 31.53 -5.36 24.22
N GLN A 120 32.31 -6.21 24.90
CA GLN A 120 33.29 -5.85 25.93
C GLN A 120 32.72 -4.89 27.01
N THR A 121 31.44 -5.04 27.36
CA THR A 121 30.75 -4.16 28.32
C THR A 121 29.60 -4.88 29.04
N ASP A 122 29.35 -4.48 30.29
CA ASP A 122 28.18 -4.90 31.08
C ASP A 122 26.97 -3.99 30.88
N LYS A 123 27.16 -2.83 30.22
CA LYS A 123 26.12 -1.85 29.93
C LYS A 123 25.65 -2.05 28.50
N ILE A 124 24.70 -2.95 28.29
CA ILE A 124 24.19 -3.27 26.96
C ILE A 124 22.87 -2.52 26.76
N SER A 125 22.80 -1.64 25.75
CA SER A 125 21.55 -0.98 25.40
C SER A 125 20.59 -1.92 24.65
N VAL A 126 19.30 -1.59 24.63
CA VAL A 126 18.31 -2.34 23.83
C VAL A 126 18.72 -2.37 22.35
N THR A 127 19.15 -1.23 21.80
CA THR A 127 19.64 -1.18 20.42
C THR A 127 20.87 -2.07 20.23
N ALA A 128 21.82 -2.08 21.18
CA ALA A 128 22.96 -2.99 21.10
C ALA A 128 22.54 -4.48 21.18
N LEU A 129 21.51 -4.81 21.95
CA LEU A 129 20.91 -6.16 21.97
C LEU A 129 20.24 -6.51 20.63
N GLU A 130 19.51 -5.58 20.02
CA GLU A 130 18.89 -5.77 18.70
C GLU A 130 19.94 -6.03 17.62
N PHE A 131 21.04 -5.26 17.61
CA PHE A 131 22.16 -5.51 16.72
C PHE A 131 22.81 -6.86 17.04
N TYR A 132 22.99 -7.21 18.31
CA TYR A 132 23.52 -8.51 18.68
C TYR A 132 22.71 -9.68 18.15
N TYR A 133 21.39 -9.60 18.31
CA TYR A 133 20.47 -10.66 17.92
C TYR A 133 20.24 -10.69 16.39
N GLY A 134 20.09 -9.52 15.77
CA GLY A 134 19.80 -9.39 14.34
C GLY A 134 21.01 -9.59 13.43
N LEU A 135 22.20 -9.15 13.84
CA LEU A 135 23.40 -9.11 12.99
C LEU A 135 24.44 -10.20 13.32
N PHE A 136 24.72 -10.44 14.60
CA PHE A 136 25.86 -11.27 15.02
C PHE A 136 25.51 -12.76 15.20
N GLU A 137 24.26 -13.16 14.95
CA GLU A 137 23.86 -14.56 14.78
C GLU A 137 24.01 -14.99 13.30
N LYS A 138 24.72 -16.11 13.11
CA LYS A 138 25.59 -16.43 11.95
C LYS A 138 24.95 -16.55 10.54
N SER A 139 23.68 -16.26 10.30
CA SER A 139 22.99 -16.63 9.04
C SER A 139 22.45 -15.48 8.17
N HIS A 140 22.66 -14.20 8.52
CA HIS A 140 21.93 -13.10 7.85
C HIS A 140 22.76 -11.84 7.52
N LEU A 141 24.09 -11.94 7.53
CA LEU A 141 24.95 -10.78 7.29
C LEU A 141 24.70 -10.15 5.91
N ASN A 142 24.45 -10.98 4.89
CA ASN A 142 24.25 -10.53 3.50
C ASN A 142 22.94 -9.74 3.31
N GLN A 143 22.01 -9.81 4.26
CA GLN A 143 20.72 -9.11 4.22
C GLN A 143 20.60 -8.06 5.34
N SER A 144 21.72 -7.74 6.00
CA SER A 144 21.80 -6.75 7.07
C SER A 144 22.52 -5.49 6.59
N ILE A 145 21.78 -4.38 6.47
CA ILE A 145 22.34 -3.08 6.04
C ILE A 145 22.47 -2.17 7.27
N ILE A 146 23.66 -1.66 7.52
CA ILE A 146 23.92 -0.76 8.66
C ILE A 146 24.23 0.63 8.15
N CYS A 147 23.44 1.61 8.56
CA CYS A 147 23.65 3.01 8.24
C CYS A 147 24.18 3.77 9.46
N ILE A 148 25.30 4.47 9.31
CA ILE A 148 25.94 5.24 10.37
C ILE A 148 25.97 6.73 9.98
N ARG A 149 25.35 7.57 10.82
CA ARG A 149 25.43 9.02 10.67
C ARG A 149 26.79 9.52 11.14
N ASN A 150 27.49 10.25 10.29
CA ASN A 150 28.75 10.88 10.62
C ASN A 150 28.60 11.91 11.73
N GLU A 151 29.52 11.91 12.69
CA GLU A 151 29.43 12.74 13.90
C GLU A 151 29.74 14.23 13.64
N GLU A 152 30.26 14.59 12.47
CA GLU A 152 30.60 15.98 12.11
C GLU A 152 29.40 16.92 12.19
N VAL A 153 28.21 16.44 11.77
CA VAL A 153 26.96 17.22 11.83
C VAL A 153 26.57 17.59 13.26
N ASN A 154 27.06 16.87 14.27
CA ASN A 154 26.75 17.17 15.67
C ASN A 154 27.20 18.58 16.07
N HIS A 155 28.22 19.14 15.40
CA HIS A 155 28.71 20.50 15.64
C HIS A 155 27.75 21.57 15.13
N GLU A 156 26.88 21.24 14.18
CA GLU A 156 25.87 22.16 13.62
C GLU A 156 24.61 22.23 14.49
N ILE A 157 24.44 21.29 15.44
CA ILE A 157 23.25 21.18 16.27
C ILE A 157 23.30 22.20 17.43
N PRO A 158 22.32 23.14 17.51
CA PRO A 158 22.21 24.08 18.62
C PRO A 158 22.05 23.39 19.98
N GLU A 159 22.56 24.01 21.05
CA GLU A 159 22.54 23.44 22.41
C GLU A 159 21.16 22.96 22.86
N GLU A 160 20.10 23.68 22.46
CA GLU A 160 18.70 23.33 22.77
C GLU A 160 18.29 21.95 22.21
N TYR A 161 18.89 21.49 21.11
CA TYR A 161 18.60 20.20 20.49
C TYR A 161 19.65 19.12 20.79
N GLN A 162 20.84 19.48 21.28
CA GLN A 162 21.92 18.52 21.50
C GLN A 162 21.52 17.36 22.42
N LYS A 163 20.76 17.63 23.49
CA LYS A 163 20.29 16.58 24.41
C LYS A 163 19.44 15.50 23.72
N LYS A 164 18.74 15.87 22.64
CA LYS A 164 17.94 14.94 21.83
C LYS A 164 18.86 14.04 21.00
N TYR A 165 19.87 14.60 20.33
CA TYR A 165 20.66 13.89 19.31
C TYR A 165 21.98 13.30 19.80
N ILE A 166 22.54 13.81 20.90
CA ILE A 166 23.88 13.48 21.39
C ILE A 166 23.78 12.95 22.82
N GLU A 167 24.40 11.80 23.07
CA GLU A 167 24.52 11.19 24.39
C GLU A 167 25.98 11.08 24.82
N THR A 168 26.32 11.66 25.98
CA THR A 168 27.70 11.66 26.50
C THR A 168 27.97 10.53 27.48
N GLN A 169 26.94 10.04 28.19
CA GLN A 169 27.08 9.07 29.28
C GLN A 169 27.63 7.71 28.83
N HIS A 170 27.25 7.26 27.63
CA HIS A 170 27.59 5.94 27.07
C HIS A 170 28.36 6.05 25.74
N LYS A 171 29.13 7.13 25.56
CA LYS A 171 29.85 7.38 24.31
C LYS A 171 30.89 6.31 24.00
N ALA A 172 31.59 5.81 25.03
CA ALA A 172 32.58 4.76 24.85
C ALA A 172 31.95 3.44 24.38
N GLU A 173 30.81 3.06 24.97
CA GLU A 173 30.06 1.87 24.60
C GLU A 173 29.47 1.97 23.18
N LEU A 174 29.02 3.17 22.75
CA LEU A 174 28.58 3.43 21.38
C LEU A 174 29.73 3.32 20.37
N ASN A 175 30.87 3.94 20.66
CA ASN A 175 32.03 3.88 19.78
C ASN A 175 32.51 2.44 19.61
N ASN A 176 32.59 1.69 20.70
CA ASN A 176 32.95 0.28 20.67
C ASN A 176 31.95 -0.55 19.84
N LEU A 177 30.64 -0.28 19.96
CA LEU A 177 29.63 -0.93 19.11
C LEU A 177 29.85 -0.64 17.62
N LYS A 178 30.07 0.64 17.25
CA LYS A 178 30.36 1.04 15.86
C LYS A 178 31.63 0.39 15.32
N GLU A 179 32.68 0.30 16.14
CA GLU A 179 33.95 -0.36 15.80
C GLU A 179 33.75 -1.86 15.58
N ILE A 180 33.10 -2.56 16.51
CA ILE A 180 32.84 -4.01 16.39
C ILE A 180 32.02 -4.32 15.13
N ILE A 181 31.00 -3.52 14.83
CA ILE A 181 30.19 -3.69 13.61
C ILE A 181 31.07 -3.49 12.38
N THR A 182 31.78 -2.37 12.30
CA THR A 182 32.67 -2.06 11.15
C THR A 182 33.69 -3.17 10.93
N GLU A 183 34.37 -3.62 12.00
CA GLU A 183 35.32 -4.72 11.92
C GLU A 183 34.68 -6.05 11.49
N TYR A 184 33.45 -6.31 11.92
CA TYR A 184 32.73 -7.52 11.54
C TYR A 184 32.36 -7.53 10.05
N PHE A 185 31.88 -6.41 9.50
CA PHE A 185 31.62 -6.30 8.07
C PHE A 185 32.91 -6.41 7.25
N HIS A 186 33.98 -5.72 7.68
CA HIS A 186 35.27 -5.77 7.01
C HIS A 186 35.89 -7.18 6.98
N ARG A 187 35.88 -7.90 8.11
CA ARG A 187 36.42 -9.27 8.20
C ARG A 187 35.65 -10.29 7.34
N ASN A 188 34.42 -9.98 6.96
CA ASN A 188 33.57 -10.84 6.13
C ASN A 188 33.43 -10.33 4.69
N ASP A 189 34.20 -9.31 4.28
CA ASP A 189 34.16 -8.72 2.93
C ASP A 189 32.78 -8.15 2.54
N MET A 190 32.12 -7.50 3.49
CA MET A 190 30.75 -6.98 3.35
C MET A 190 30.67 -5.45 3.54
N ASP A 191 31.79 -4.73 3.38
CA ASP A 191 31.86 -3.28 3.59
C ASP A 191 30.84 -2.49 2.74
N GLU A 192 30.35 -3.05 1.62
CA GLU A 192 29.29 -2.44 0.79
C GLU A 192 27.94 -2.27 1.52
N LEU A 193 27.66 -3.09 2.54
CA LEU A 193 26.43 -3.03 3.34
C LEU A 193 26.54 -2.04 4.52
N LEU A 194 27.71 -1.38 4.67
CA LEU A 194 27.96 -0.34 5.67
C LEU A 194 27.84 1.06 5.03
N VAL A 195 26.72 1.73 5.28
CA VAL A 195 26.39 3.03 4.69
C VAL A 195 26.72 4.16 5.66
N ASN A 196 27.87 4.82 5.45
CA ASN A 196 28.19 6.07 6.15
C ASN A 196 27.60 7.27 5.39
N TYR A 197 26.95 8.19 6.10
CA TYR A 197 26.31 9.37 5.49
C TYR A 197 26.42 10.62 6.37
N SER A 198 26.45 11.78 5.73
CA SER A 198 26.57 13.10 6.38
C SER A 198 25.38 14.00 6.01
N PRO A 199 24.31 14.04 6.81
CA PRO A 199 23.25 15.03 6.61
C PRO A 199 23.70 16.42 7.04
N THR A 200 22.90 17.44 6.71
CA THR A 200 23.08 18.82 7.19
C THR A 200 21.98 19.20 8.19
N TRP A 201 22.28 20.14 9.10
CA TRP A 201 21.29 20.65 10.05
C TRP A 201 20.57 21.90 9.54
N ASN A 202 19.23 21.85 9.44
CA ASN A 202 18.43 22.97 8.91
C ASN A 202 17.78 23.87 9.97
N GLY A 203 18.24 23.78 11.21
CA GLY A 203 17.70 24.51 12.36
C GLY A 203 16.67 23.73 13.16
N ARG A 204 16.03 22.70 12.59
CA ARG A 204 15.02 21.87 13.30
C ARG A 204 15.27 20.38 13.21
N ASN A 205 15.66 19.87 12.04
CA ASN A 205 15.94 18.47 11.80
C ASN A 205 17.10 18.32 10.81
N PHE A 206 17.52 17.08 10.56
CA PHE A 206 18.42 16.76 9.46
C PHE A 206 17.75 16.91 8.09
N GLU A 207 18.52 17.30 7.09
CA GLU A 207 18.17 17.32 5.66
C GLU A 207 19.33 16.80 4.80
N ASN A 208 19.19 16.87 3.47
CA ASN A 208 20.19 16.39 2.50
C ASN A 208 20.51 14.90 2.66
N LEU A 209 19.46 14.08 2.76
CA LEU A 209 19.54 12.62 2.91
C LEU A 209 19.42 11.90 1.56
N ASP A 210 19.50 12.60 0.42
CA ASP A 210 19.31 12.00 -0.91
C ASP A 210 20.32 10.88 -1.19
N GLU A 211 21.57 11.04 -0.74
CA GLU A 211 22.61 10.00 -0.84
C GLU A 211 22.27 8.78 0.03
N PHE A 212 21.79 9.01 1.25
CA PHE A 212 21.35 7.96 2.16
C PHE A 212 20.16 7.19 1.56
N ASP A 213 19.16 7.91 1.04
CA ASP A 213 17.96 7.34 0.44
C ASP A 213 18.32 6.48 -0.78
N THR A 214 19.15 7.02 -1.68
CA THR A 214 19.58 6.34 -2.91
C THR A 214 20.39 5.08 -2.61
N LYS A 215 21.38 5.17 -1.71
CA LYS A 215 22.24 4.02 -1.35
C LYS A 215 21.43 2.92 -0.67
N LEU A 216 20.58 3.28 0.29
CA LEU A 216 19.77 2.30 1.01
C LEU A 216 18.76 1.62 0.08
N TYR A 217 18.14 2.37 -0.85
CA TYR A 217 17.25 1.80 -1.86
C TYR A 217 17.96 0.77 -2.74
N GLU A 218 19.12 1.11 -3.34
CA GLU A 218 19.83 0.21 -4.25
C GLU A 218 20.34 -1.05 -3.52
N LEU A 219 20.85 -0.92 -2.30
CA LEU A 219 21.28 -2.07 -1.51
C LEU A 219 20.11 -2.98 -1.12
N LEU A 220 18.99 -2.42 -0.63
CA LEU A 220 17.79 -3.20 -0.32
C LEU A 220 17.26 -3.90 -1.57
N LYS A 221 17.17 -3.20 -2.69
CA LYS A 221 16.75 -3.76 -3.97
C LYS A 221 17.63 -4.94 -4.39
N LYS A 222 18.96 -4.79 -4.32
CA LYS A 222 19.92 -5.87 -4.61
C LYS A 222 19.70 -7.08 -3.68
N CYS A 223 19.70 -6.87 -2.36
CA CYS A 223 19.57 -7.94 -1.38
C CYS A 223 18.23 -8.69 -1.51
N ILE A 224 17.15 -7.95 -1.77
CA ILE A 224 15.81 -8.53 -1.95
C ILE A 224 15.74 -9.36 -3.23
N LEU A 225 16.30 -8.88 -4.34
CA LEU A 225 16.37 -9.66 -5.59
C LEU A 225 17.16 -10.96 -5.43
N GLU A 226 18.26 -10.93 -4.70
CA GLU A 226 19.06 -12.13 -4.40
C GLU A 226 18.30 -13.14 -3.53
N ASP A 227 17.49 -12.67 -2.57
CA ASP A 227 16.70 -13.51 -1.66
C ASP A 227 15.47 -14.14 -2.35
N VAL A 228 14.69 -13.34 -3.10
CA VAL A 228 13.47 -13.82 -3.77
C VAL A 228 13.75 -14.57 -5.08
N GLY A 229 15.00 -14.56 -5.55
CA GLY A 229 15.44 -15.05 -6.85
C GLY A 229 15.16 -14.07 -7.99
N GLU A 230 15.90 -14.17 -9.10
CA GLU A 230 15.61 -13.41 -10.32
C GLU A 230 14.24 -13.78 -10.89
N ARG A 231 13.22 -13.00 -10.51
CA ARG A 231 11.91 -13.02 -11.16
C ARG A 231 11.98 -12.09 -12.36
N GLN A 232 11.81 -12.64 -13.56
CA GLN A 232 11.72 -11.84 -14.78
C GLN A 232 10.27 -11.71 -15.21
N LEU A 233 9.85 -10.48 -15.49
CA LEU A 233 8.55 -10.19 -16.08
C LEU A 233 8.67 -10.37 -17.59
N ASN A 234 8.38 -11.58 -18.06
CA ASN A 234 8.33 -11.89 -19.48
C ASN A 234 6.88 -11.84 -19.94
N TYR A 235 6.42 -10.64 -20.30
CA TYR A 235 5.12 -10.46 -20.96
C TYR A 235 5.32 -10.54 -22.48
N GLU A 236 4.55 -11.38 -23.16
CA GLU A 236 4.63 -11.53 -24.62
C GLU A 236 4.08 -10.30 -25.35
N ASN A 237 3.12 -9.60 -24.74
CA ASN A 237 2.46 -8.42 -25.30
C ASN A 237 1.92 -7.49 -24.19
N TRP A 238 1.36 -6.34 -24.60
CA TRP A 238 0.85 -5.35 -23.67
C TRP A 238 -0.41 -5.82 -22.91
N ILE A 239 -1.22 -6.71 -23.50
CA ILE A 239 -2.44 -7.26 -22.86
C ILE A 239 -2.05 -8.11 -21.65
N GLU A 240 -1.05 -9.00 -21.79
CA GLU A 240 -0.58 -9.83 -20.68
C GLU A 240 -0.02 -8.99 -19.54
N LYS A 241 0.72 -7.92 -19.88
CA LYS A 241 1.21 -6.96 -18.90
C LYS A 241 0.05 -6.27 -18.16
N ASP A 242 -0.95 -5.76 -18.88
CA ASP A 242 -2.10 -5.08 -18.27
C ASP A 242 -2.90 -6.03 -17.36
N ILE A 243 -3.15 -7.26 -17.82
CA ILE A 243 -3.79 -8.31 -17.03
C ILE A 243 -2.99 -8.60 -15.74
N ALA A 244 -1.66 -8.68 -15.82
CA ALA A 244 -0.82 -8.89 -14.63
C ALA A 244 -0.86 -7.71 -13.66
N GLU A 245 -0.92 -6.47 -14.15
CA GLU A 245 -1.10 -5.27 -13.32
C GLU A 245 -2.47 -5.30 -12.60
N GLN A 246 -3.55 -5.72 -13.28
CA GLN A 246 -4.86 -5.90 -12.65
C GLN A 246 -4.85 -6.97 -11.55
N VAL A 247 -4.15 -8.10 -11.78
CA VAL A 247 -3.94 -9.15 -10.76
C VAL A 247 -3.20 -8.59 -9.55
N GLY A 248 -2.12 -7.85 -9.81
CA GLY A 248 -1.34 -7.19 -8.76
C GLY A 248 -2.21 -6.23 -7.94
N PHE A 249 -3.07 -5.47 -8.60
CA PHE A 249 -4.02 -4.56 -7.93
C PHE A 249 -5.00 -5.30 -7.01
N ILE A 250 -5.58 -6.41 -7.46
CA ILE A 250 -6.46 -7.25 -6.64
C ILE A 250 -5.72 -7.72 -5.38
N GLN A 251 -4.52 -8.26 -5.55
CA GLN A 251 -3.77 -8.88 -4.46
C GLN A 251 -3.28 -7.83 -3.44
N GLN A 252 -2.87 -6.65 -3.89
CA GLN A 252 -2.48 -5.55 -3.00
C GLN A 252 -3.67 -5.05 -2.15
N ASN A 253 -4.86 -4.96 -2.74
CA ASN A 253 -6.04 -4.43 -2.06
C ASN A 253 -6.71 -5.44 -1.13
N THR A 254 -6.44 -6.74 -1.27
CA THR A 254 -7.03 -7.81 -0.45
C THR A 254 -6.22 -8.14 0.81
N ARG A 255 -4.90 -7.94 0.80
CA ARG A 255 -4.00 -8.27 1.93
C ARG A 255 -4.37 -7.71 3.29
N SER A 256 -4.78 -6.45 3.31
CA SER A 256 -5.16 -5.74 4.53
C SER A 256 -6.66 -5.44 4.55
N PHE A 257 -7.45 -6.21 3.80
CA PHE A 257 -8.90 -6.03 3.74
C PHE A 257 -9.53 -6.57 5.02
N ILE A 258 -10.44 -5.80 5.61
CA ILE A 258 -11.05 -6.09 6.91
C ILE A 258 -12.55 -5.78 6.84
N GLY A 259 -13.38 -6.71 7.33
CA GLY A 259 -14.81 -6.50 7.52
C GLY A 259 -15.62 -6.52 6.22
N ARG A 260 -16.75 -5.77 6.19
CA ARG A 260 -17.65 -5.63 5.02
C ARG A 260 -18.30 -6.92 4.53
N GLU A 261 -18.42 -7.93 5.39
CA GLU A 261 -19.03 -9.23 5.06
C GLU A 261 -20.48 -9.12 4.56
N SER A 262 -21.25 -8.18 5.11
CA SER A 262 -22.65 -7.97 4.73
C SER A 262 -22.80 -7.50 3.29
N ILE A 263 -22.01 -6.50 2.87
CA ILE A 263 -22.04 -5.96 1.51
C ILE A 263 -21.41 -6.94 0.51
N LEU A 264 -20.33 -7.65 0.88
CA LEU A 264 -19.75 -8.71 0.05
C LEU A 264 -20.77 -9.83 -0.20
N SER A 265 -21.45 -10.30 0.84
CA SER A 265 -22.50 -11.32 0.74
C SER A 265 -23.67 -10.85 -0.12
N LYS A 266 -24.08 -9.59 0.03
CA LYS A 266 -25.12 -8.98 -0.81
C LYS A 266 -24.70 -8.96 -2.28
N LEU A 267 -23.49 -8.51 -2.59
CA LEU A 267 -22.99 -8.44 -3.97
C LEU A 267 -22.91 -9.83 -4.60
N LYS A 268 -22.30 -10.81 -3.92
CA LYS A 268 -22.25 -12.21 -4.36
C LYS A 268 -23.64 -12.77 -4.65
N SER A 269 -24.57 -12.59 -3.70
CA SER A 269 -25.93 -13.10 -3.87
C SER A 269 -26.66 -12.45 -5.04
N ASN A 270 -26.39 -11.19 -5.39
CA ASN A 270 -27.02 -10.55 -6.54
C ASN A 270 -26.42 -11.09 -7.84
N LEU A 271 -25.09 -11.22 -7.91
CA LEU A 271 -24.39 -11.82 -9.05
C LEU A 271 -24.79 -13.28 -9.32
N GLU A 272 -25.23 -14.02 -8.29
CA GLU A 272 -25.64 -15.42 -8.44
C GLU A 272 -27.15 -15.64 -8.71
N LYS A 273 -28.03 -14.71 -8.30
CA LYS A 273 -29.50 -14.95 -8.30
C LYS A 273 -30.25 -14.37 -9.49
N ALA A 274 -29.77 -13.29 -10.07
CA ALA A 274 -30.43 -12.63 -11.19
C ALA A 274 -29.91 -13.21 -12.51
N GLU A 275 -30.78 -13.25 -13.52
CA GLU A 275 -30.39 -13.52 -14.91
C GLU A 275 -29.65 -12.27 -15.41
N HIS A 276 -28.32 -12.32 -15.46
CA HIS A 276 -27.43 -11.26 -15.97
C HIS A 276 -27.59 -9.87 -15.32
N PRO A 277 -27.41 -9.72 -13.99
CA PRO A 277 -27.56 -8.43 -13.32
C PRO A 277 -26.49 -7.42 -13.74
N ILE A 278 -26.90 -6.16 -13.91
CA ILE A 278 -25.99 -5.01 -14.01
C ILE A 278 -26.12 -4.17 -12.73
N ILE A 279 -25.09 -4.19 -11.91
CA ILE A 279 -25.05 -3.53 -10.60
C ILE A 279 -24.16 -2.29 -10.68
N LEU A 280 -24.70 -1.13 -10.29
CA LEU A 280 -23.95 0.12 -10.16
C LEU A 280 -23.56 0.31 -8.69
N PHE A 281 -22.27 0.18 -8.38
CA PHE A 281 -21.74 0.26 -7.03
C PHE A 281 -21.18 1.65 -6.73
N SER A 282 -22.00 2.48 -6.07
CA SER A 282 -21.72 3.89 -5.85
C SER A 282 -21.31 4.19 -4.42
N GLY A 283 -20.41 5.14 -4.24
CA GLY A 283 -20.05 5.67 -2.93
C GLY A 283 -18.94 6.70 -3.03
N GLU A 284 -18.77 7.48 -1.97
CA GLU A 284 -17.79 8.57 -1.91
C GLU A 284 -16.35 8.11 -2.22
N SER A 285 -15.50 9.02 -2.66
CA SER A 285 -14.08 8.73 -2.85
C SER A 285 -13.43 8.28 -1.53
N GLY A 286 -12.62 7.23 -1.58
CA GLY A 286 -11.99 6.66 -0.38
C GLY A 286 -12.90 5.82 0.53
N SER A 287 -14.16 5.57 0.18
CA SER A 287 -15.10 4.69 0.92
C SER A 287 -14.76 3.19 0.89
N GLY A 288 -13.78 2.79 0.08
CA GLY A 288 -13.32 1.39 -0.04
C GLY A 288 -13.91 0.60 -1.21
N LYS A 289 -14.57 1.25 -2.20
CA LYS A 289 -15.12 0.61 -3.40
C LYS A 289 -14.16 -0.38 -4.07
N SER A 290 -13.00 0.10 -4.51
CA SER A 290 -11.99 -0.73 -5.18
C SER A 290 -11.50 -1.87 -4.29
N SER A 291 -11.35 -1.65 -2.99
CA SER A 291 -10.95 -2.70 -2.05
C SER A 291 -12.04 -3.79 -1.91
N ILE A 292 -13.32 -3.41 -1.87
CA ILE A 292 -14.45 -4.35 -1.87
C ILE A 292 -14.50 -5.11 -3.21
N MET A 293 -14.31 -4.42 -4.33
CA MET A 293 -14.25 -5.04 -5.67
C MET A 293 -13.14 -6.08 -5.77
N CYS A 294 -11.94 -5.75 -5.27
CA CYS A 294 -10.80 -6.66 -5.24
C CYS A 294 -11.05 -7.87 -4.32
N GLN A 295 -11.62 -7.65 -3.12
CA GLN A 295 -11.97 -8.74 -2.21
C GLN A 295 -13.02 -9.66 -2.83
N LEU A 296 -14.06 -9.09 -3.44
CA LEU A 296 -15.08 -9.85 -4.15
C LEU A 296 -14.45 -10.67 -5.29
N ALA A 297 -13.57 -10.06 -6.07
CA ALA A 297 -12.86 -10.74 -7.17
C ALA A 297 -12.05 -11.94 -6.66
N ASN A 298 -11.28 -11.75 -5.58
CA ASN A 298 -10.47 -12.80 -4.97
C ASN A 298 -11.33 -13.96 -4.43
N GLU A 299 -12.45 -13.66 -3.77
CA GLU A 299 -13.36 -14.69 -3.23
C GLU A 299 -14.10 -15.46 -4.33
N ILE A 300 -14.56 -14.76 -5.38
CA ILE A 300 -15.20 -15.37 -6.54
C ILE A 300 -14.20 -16.25 -7.30
N GLN A 301 -13.00 -15.74 -7.56
CA GLN A 301 -11.95 -16.48 -8.27
C GLN A 301 -11.53 -17.74 -7.50
N THR A 302 -11.43 -17.65 -6.17
CA THR A 302 -11.15 -18.82 -5.32
C THR A 302 -12.27 -19.85 -5.40
N LYS A 303 -13.54 -19.40 -5.38
CA LYS A 303 -14.71 -20.28 -5.45
C LYS A 303 -14.85 -20.96 -6.83
N TRP A 304 -14.52 -20.26 -7.91
CA TRP A 304 -14.68 -20.75 -9.29
C TRP A 304 -13.40 -21.32 -9.90
N LYS A 305 -12.31 -21.42 -9.14
CA LYS A 305 -10.99 -21.86 -9.62
C LYS A 305 -11.05 -23.15 -10.47
N ASP A 306 -11.88 -24.11 -10.05
CA ASP A 306 -12.04 -25.42 -10.71
C ASP A 306 -13.39 -25.57 -11.45
N ASN A 307 -14.15 -24.49 -11.61
CA ASN A 307 -15.46 -24.52 -12.28
C ASN A 307 -15.36 -23.89 -13.68
N PRO A 308 -15.24 -24.69 -14.75
CA PRO A 308 -15.06 -24.17 -16.11
C PRO A 308 -16.29 -23.44 -16.66
N LYS A 309 -17.43 -23.47 -15.94
CA LYS A 309 -18.67 -22.80 -16.35
C LYS A 309 -18.74 -21.33 -15.95
N HIS A 310 -17.74 -20.79 -15.25
CA HIS A 310 -17.74 -19.38 -14.86
C HIS A 310 -16.38 -18.74 -15.16
N LEU A 311 -16.41 -17.56 -15.76
CA LEU A 311 -15.22 -16.73 -15.97
C LEU A 311 -15.45 -15.36 -15.35
N LEU A 312 -14.54 -14.98 -14.45
CA LEU A 312 -14.46 -13.64 -13.88
C LEU A 312 -13.48 -12.79 -14.68
N LEU A 313 -13.94 -11.63 -15.15
CA LEU A 313 -13.17 -10.61 -15.84
C LEU A 313 -13.11 -9.37 -14.95
N PHE A 314 -11.93 -8.99 -14.49
CA PHE A 314 -11.72 -7.82 -13.62
C PHE A 314 -10.91 -6.76 -14.34
N HIS A 315 -11.33 -5.50 -14.21
CA HIS A 315 -10.60 -4.34 -14.71
C HIS A 315 -10.83 -3.12 -13.82
N SER A 316 -9.76 -2.49 -13.34
CA SER A 316 -9.81 -1.17 -12.72
C SER A 316 -9.18 -0.13 -13.64
N ALA A 317 -9.95 0.89 -13.99
CA ALA A 317 -9.50 2.00 -14.84
C ALA A 317 -8.42 2.88 -14.19
N SER A 318 -8.19 2.70 -12.89
CA SER A 318 -7.24 3.48 -12.08
C SER A 318 -5.83 2.90 -11.99
N VAL A 319 -5.60 1.70 -12.55
CA VAL A 319 -4.35 0.94 -12.37
C VAL A 319 -3.19 1.49 -13.21
N SER A 320 -3.45 1.80 -14.48
CA SER A 320 -2.42 2.24 -15.43
C SER A 320 -2.97 3.25 -16.44
N GLY A 321 -2.09 3.95 -17.15
CA GLY A 321 -2.50 4.85 -18.24
C GLY A 321 -3.29 4.12 -19.33
N ASN A 322 -2.92 2.88 -19.66
CA ASN A 322 -3.61 2.04 -20.64
C ASN A 322 -4.97 1.57 -20.14
N ALA A 323 -5.11 1.29 -18.84
CA ALA A 323 -6.34 0.82 -18.23
C ALA A 323 -7.48 1.87 -18.29
N SER A 324 -7.16 3.14 -18.48
CA SER A 324 -8.16 4.21 -18.66
C SER A 324 -8.92 4.18 -19.99
N SER A 325 -8.57 3.26 -20.91
CA SER A 325 -9.26 3.05 -22.18
C SER A 325 -10.25 1.90 -22.10
N VAL A 326 -11.52 2.15 -22.47
CA VAL A 326 -12.56 1.11 -22.54
C VAL A 326 -12.22 0.07 -23.61
N SER A 327 -11.65 0.49 -24.75
CA SER A 327 -11.26 -0.42 -25.82
C SER A 327 -10.13 -1.35 -25.37
N ASN A 328 -9.15 -0.84 -24.62
CA ASN A 328 -8.08 -1.68 -24.07
C ASN A 328 -8.62 -2.70 -23.05
N MET A 329 -9.56 -2.30 -22.18
CA MET A 329 -10.27 -3.24 -21.29
C MET A 329 -10.90 -4.38 -22.10
N LEU A 330 -11.65 -4.04 -23.16
CA LEU A 330 -12.32 -5.03 -23.99
C LEU A 330 -11.32 -5.96 -24.68
N GLU A 331 -10.18 -5.47 -25.16
CA GLU A 331 -9.13 -6.33 -25.71
C GLU A 331 -8.56 -7.30 -24.67
N CYS A 332 -8.31 -6.83 -23.43
CA CYS A 332 -7.90 -7.68 -22.32
C CYS A 332 -8.97 -8.73 -21.97
N PHE A 333 -10.25 -8.40 -22.08
CA PHE A 333 -11.35 -9.34 -21.86
C PHE A 333 -11.47 -10.36 -22.99
N CYS A 334 -11.38 -9.93 -24.26
CA CYS A 334 -11.32 -10.82 -25.42
C CYS A 334 -10.20 -11.84 -25.29
N HIS A 335 -9.00 -11.40 -24.90
CA HIS A 335 -7.86 -12.28 -24.69
C HIS A 335 -8.12 -13.34 -23.62
N GLN A 336 -8.73 -12.96 -22.49
CA GLN A 336 -9.08 -13.89 -21.41
C GLN A 336 -10.20 -14.87 -21.81
N ILE A 337 -11.20 -14.42 -22.58
CA ILE A 337 -12.27 -15.28 -23.09
C ILE A 337 -11.71 -16.26 -24.14
N ALA A 338 -10.89 -15.78 -25.07
CA ALA A 338 -10.23 -16.64 -26.06
C ALA A 338 -9.40 -17.74 -25.37
N ALA A 339 -8.65 -17.39 -24.32
CA ALA A 339 -7.86 -18.35 -23.56
C ALA A 339 -8.71 -19.47 -22.92
N ILE A 340 -9.88 -19.17 -22.34
CA ILE A 340 -10.76 -20.22 -21.77
C ILE A 340 -11.41 -21.08 -22.86
N LEU A 341 -11.64 -20.51 -24.04
CA LEU A 341 -12.14 -21.21 -25.23
C LEU A 341 -11.05 -21.99 -25.98
N ASN A 342 -9.80 -21.98 -25.51
CA ASN A 342 -8.62 -22.55 -26.19
C ASN A 342 -8.39 -21.96 -27.60
N GLN A 343 -8.70 -20.67 -27.77
CA GLN A 343 -8.45 -19.88 -28.98
C GLN A 343 -7.36 -18.84 -28.71
N THR A 344 -6.78 -18.30 -29.78
CA THR A 344 -5.82 -17.19 -29.71
C THR A 344 -6.50 -15.88 -30.04
N TYR A 345 -6.22 -14.83 -29.27
CA TYR A 345 -6.66 -13.46 -29.56
C TYR A 345 -5.46 -12.58 -29.91
N ALA A 346 -5.61 -11.81 -30.98
CA ALA A 346 -4.67 -10.75 -31.35
C ALA A 346 -5.35 -9.37 -31.19
N PRO A 347 -4.66 -8.38 -30.63
CA PRO A 347 -5.11 -6.98 -30.61
C PRO A 347 -5.57 -6.47 -31.98
N VAL A 348 -6.53 -5.55 -32.01
CA VAL A 348 -6.97 -4.92 -33.26
C VAL A 348 -5.87 -3.98 -33.75
N GLU A 349 -5.30 -4.28 -34.92
CA GLU A 349 -4.29 -3.43 -35.54
C GLU A 349 -4.87 -2.07 -35.99
N GLU A 350 -4.01 -1.05 -35.98
CA GLU A 350 -4.40 0.29 -36.43
C GLU A 350 -4.73 0.28 -37.93
N GLY A 351 -5.97 0.64 -38.27
CA GLY A 351 -6.46 0.58 -39.65
C GLY A 351 -7.05 -0.77 -40.08
N ALA A 352 -7.34 -1.68 -39.15
CA ALA A 352 -8.08 -2.91 -39.44
C ALA A 352 -9.43 -2.62 -40.12
N GLU A 353 -9.73 -3.38 -41.17
CA GLU A 353 -11.02 -3.31 -41.89
C GLU A 353 -11.82 -4.59 -41.67
N MET A 354 -13.13 -4.45 -41.50
CA MET A 354 -14.07 -5.58 -41.40
C MET A 354 -14.72 -5.87 -42.74
N SER A 355 -15.16 -7.12 -42.94
CA SER A 355 -15.91 -7.49 -44.14
C SER A 355 -17.31 -6.85 -44.15
N GLY A 356 -17.87 -6.62 -45.34
CA GLY A 356 -19.15 -5.92 -45.49
C GLY A 356 -20.34 -6.62 -44.81
N GLU A 357 -20.37 -7.96 -44.80
CA GLU A 357 -21.42 -8.74 -44.15
C GLU A 357 -21.39 -8.58 -42.62
N GLU A 358 -20.20 -8.52 -42.03
CA GLU A 358 -20.03 -8.33 -40.58
C GLU A 358 -20.42 -6.92 -40.14
N ILE A 359 -20.15 -5.91 -40.97
CA ILE A 359 -20.55 -4.52 -40.70
C ILE A 359 -22.08 -4.41 -40.64
N GLU A 360 -22.80 -5.06 -41.56
CA GLU A 360 -24.27 -5.03 -41.57
C GLU A 360 -24.86 -5.71 -40.33
N ALA A 361 -24.35 -6.90 -39.96
CA ALA A 361 -24.79 -7.63 -38.78
C ALA A 361 -24.55 -6.81 -37.49
N PHE A 362 -23.35 -6.26 -37.33
CA PHE A 362 -23.00 -5.44 -36.16
C PHE A 362 -23.81 -4.14 -36.10
N SER A 363 -23.97 -3.46 -37.24
CA SER A 363 -24.76 -2.22 -37.31
C SER A 363 -26.21 -2.46 -36.91
N SER A 364 -26.78 -3.59 -37.32
CA SER A 364 -28.11 -4.01 -36.89
C SER A 364 -28.17 -4.20 -35.38
N TRP A 365 -27.20 -4.92 -34.80
CA TRP A 365 -27.13 -5.19 -33.35
C TRP A 365 -27.02 -3.88 -32.53
N VAL A 366 -26.06 -3.01 -32.84
CA VAL A 366 -25.82 -1.74 -32.14
C VAL A 366 -27.00 -0.77 -32.25
N SER A 367 -27.68 -0.76 -33.41
CA SER A 367 -28.83 0.11 -33.64
C SER A 367 -30.01 -0.17 -32.69
N THR A 368 -30.10 -1.40 -32.18
CA THR A 368 -31.18 -1.84 -31.27
C THR A 368 -31.22 -1.00 -29.98
N PHE A 369 -30.10 -0.42 -29.55
CA PHE A 369 -30.01 0.33 -28.29
C PHE A 369 -29.43 1.75 -28.42
N ASN A 370 -29.32 2.29 -29.65
CA ASN A 370 -28.69 3.60 -29.92
C ASN A 370 -27.36 3.78 -29.17
N VAL A 371 -26.51 2.75 -29.17
CA VAL A 371 -25.31 2.71 -28.31
C VAL A 371 -24.15 3.53 -28.89
N ILE A 372 -24.10 3.67 -30.22
CA ILE A 372 -23.06 4.43 -30.92
C ILE A 372 -23.76 5.43 -31.84
N GLY A 373 -23.30 6.69 -31.84
CA GLY A 373 -23.91 7.79 -32.57
C GLY A 373 -24.22 7.43 -34.02
N GLN A 374 -25.42 7.77 -34.48
CA GLN A 374 -25.90 7.48 -35.83
C GLN A 374 -25.18 8.33 -36.88
N GLU A 375 -23.92 7.99 -37.19
CA GLU A 375 -23.31 8.42 -38.44
C GLU A 375 -23.05 7.18 -39.29
N LYS A 376 -23.68 7.14 -40.47
CA LYS A 376 -23.35 6.15 -41.51
C LYS A 376 -21.92 6.43 -41.98
N VAL A 377 -20.95 5.77 -41.37
CA VAL A 377 -19.57 5.81 -41.83
C VAL A 377 -19.31 4.55 -42.66
N ASN A 378 -18.68 4.70 -43.83
CA ASN A 378 -18.29 3.59 -44.70
C ASN A 378 -17.18 2.70 -44.09
N TYR A 379 -16.69 3.04 -42.89
CA TYR A 379 -15.63 2.37 -42.14
C TYR A 379 -15.97 2.39 -40.66
N MET A 380 -15.69 1.30 -39.94
CA MET A 380 -15.90 1.23 -38.49
C MET A 380 -14.71 1.86 -37.74
N SER A 381 -14.98 2.54 -36.61
CA SER A 381 -13.94 3.01 -35.70
C SER A 381 -13.26 1.84 -34.99
N HIS A 382 -12.04 2.04 -34.47
CA HIS A 382 -11.35 1.02 -33.66
C HIS A 382 -12.22 0.51 -32.50
N ASP A 383 -12.88 1.42 -31.79
CA ASP A 383 -13.86 1.12 -30.72
C ASP A 383 -14.98 0.17 -31.18
N GLN A 384 -15.49 0.35 -32.39
CA GLN A 384 -16.54 -0.51 -32.95
C GLN A 384 -16.04 -1.92 -33.26
N ILE A 385 -14.84 -2.05 -33.84
CA ILE A 385 -14.23 -3.35 -34.16
C ILE A 385 -13.95 -4.12 -32.86
N VAL A 386 -13.39 -3.45 -31.86
CA VAL A 386 -13.11 -4.07 -30.55
C VAL A 386 -14.40 -4.52 -29.87
N LEU A 387 -15.46 -3.70 -29.89
CA LEU A 387 -16.76 -4.08 -29.33
C LEU A 387 -17.37 -5.28 -30.07
N HIS A 388 -17.26 -5.33 -31.39
CA HIS A 388 -17.73 -6.46 -32.20
C HIS A 388 -16.98 -7.76 -31.88
N ASN A 389 -15.66 -7.67 -31.74
CA ASN A 389 -14.86 -8.83 -31.32
C ASN A 389 -15.28 -9.31 -29.93
N PHE A 390 -15.50 -8.39 -29.00
CA PHE A 390 -15.96 -8.73 -27.65
C PHE A 390 -17.33 -9.41 -27.68
N GLU A 391 -18.29 -8.87 -28.45
CA GLU A 391 -19.63 -9.47 -28.64
C GLU A 391 -19.55 -10.89 -29.18
N LYS A 392 -18.74 -11.14 -30.21
CA LYS A 392 -18.50 -12.49 -30.75
C LYS A 392 -17.95 -13.45 -29.70
N PHE A 393 -16.94 -13.04 -28.94
CA PHE A 393 -16.34 -13.89 -27.90
C PHE A 393 -17.30 -14.17 -26.76
N VAL A 394 -18.11 -13.20 -26.36
CA VAL A 394 -19.18 -13.39 -25.37
C VAL A 394 -20.19 -14.43 -25.87
N ASN A 395 -20.69 -14.29 -27.11
CA ASN A 395 -21.65 -15.25 -27.67
C ASN A 395 -21.08 -16.67 -27.74
N GLN A 396 -19.83 -16.84 -28.18
CA GLN A 396 -19.15 -18.14 -28.19
C GLN A 396 -18.99 -18.74 -26.79
N ALA A 397 -18.64 -17.91 -25.79
CA ALA A 397 -18.54 -18.35 -24.41
C ALA A 397 -19.89 -18.80 -23.85
N THR A 398 -20.96 -18.04 -24.10
CA THR A 398 -22.33 -18.37 -23.69
C THR A 398 -22.82 -19.66 -24.36
N GLU A 399 -22.57 -19.85 -25.66
CA GLU A 399 -22.89 -21.09 -26.39
C GLU A 399 -22.14 -22.30 -25.83
N ALA A 400 -20.90 -22.10 -25.36
CA ALA A 400 -20.12 -23.12 -24.66
C ALA A 400 -20.59 -23.37 -23.20
N GLY A 401 -21.60 -22.63 -22.72
CA GLY A 401 -22.15 -22.73 -21.37
C GLY A 401 -21.28 -22.08 -20.30
N ILE A 402 -20.47 -21.07 -20.67
CA ILE A 402 -19.63 -20.29 -19.78
C ILE A 402 -20.35 -19.00 -19.40
N HIS A 403 -20.59 -18.79 -18.11
CA HIS A 403 -21.16 -17.57 -17.57
C HIS A 403 -20.06 -16.54 -17.30
N LEU A 404 -20.19 -15.36 -17.92
CA LEU A 404 -19.24 -14.26 -17.79
C LEU A 404 -19.68 -13.27 -16.70
N THR A 405 -18.77 -12.94 -15.78
CA THR A 405 -18.96 -11.90 -14.77
C THR A 405 -17.89 -10.82 -14.90
N LEU A 406 -18.30 -9.57 -15.13
CA LEU A 406 -17.43 -8.42 -15.31
C LEU A 406 -17.42 -7.56 -14.04
N LEU A 407 -16.24 -7.31 -13.51
CA LEU A 407 -16.01 -6.36 -12.42
C LEU A 407 -15.24 -5.16 -12.97
N ILE A 408 -15.93 -4.05 -13.19
CA ILE A 408 -15.36 -2.82 -13.74
C ILE A 408 -15.24 -1.80 -12.61
N ASP A 409 -14.01 -1.49 -12.20
CA ASP A 409 -13.73 -0.59 -11.09
C ASP A 409 -13.29 0.81 -11.58
N ALA A 410 -13.69 1.83 -10.83
CA ALA A 410 -13.35 3.25 -11.04
C ALA A 410 -13.79 3.78 -12.41
N TYR A 411 -15.07 3.63 -12.75
CA TYR A 411 -15.63 4.13 -14.02
C TYR A 411 -15.28 5.61 -14.31
N ASP A 412 -15.26 6.44 -13.27
CA ASP A 412 -14.92 7.86 -13.34
C ASP A 412 -13.48 8.14 -13.84
N CYS A 413 -12.60 7.14 -13.83
CA CYS A 413 -11.23 7.23 -14.33
C CYS A 413 -11.08 6.88 -15.83
N PHE A 414 -12.15 6.41 -16.51
CA PHE A 414 -12.08 6.19 -17.96
C PHE A 414 -11.96 7.49 -18.76
N ASN A 415 -11.30 7.39 -19.90
CA ASN A 415 -11.26 8.47 -20.88
C ASN A 415 -12.64 8.72 -21.48
N LYS A 416 -13.18 9.91 -21.24
CA LYS A 416 -14.52 10.33 -21.69
C LYS A 416 -14.67 10.50 -23.21
N HIS A 417 -13.58 10.45 -23.97
CA HIS A 417 -13.62 10.60 -25.43
C HIS A 417 -13.98 9.33 -26.20
N SER A 418 -14.03 8.16 -25.54
CA SER A 418 -14.42 6.89 -26.19
C SER A 418 -15.91 6.85 -26.51
N GLN A 419 -16.27 6.25 -27.65
CA GLN A 419 -17.67 6.00 -28.01
C GLN A 419 -18.31 4.92 -27.13
N LEU A 420 -17.49 4.09 -26.49
CA LEU A 420 -17.92 2.96 -25.64
C LEU A 420 -18.18 3.37 -24.19
N ILE A 421 -17.87 4.62 -23.82
CA ILE A 421 -17.92 5.10 -22.43
C ILE A 421 -19.31 4.97 -21.80
N SER A 422 -20.39 4.95 -22.60
CA SER A 422 -21.75 4.81 -22.07
C SER A 422 -22.01 3.44 -21.42
N LEU A 423 -21.22 2.41 -21.75
CA LEU A 423 -21.39 1.02 -21.33
C LEU A 423 -22.78 0.42 -21.59
N ARG A 424 -23.64 1.08 -22.37
CA ARG A 424 -25.01 0.60 -22.67
C ARG A 424 -25.03 -0.73 -23.41
N TRP A 425 -23.96 -1.02 -24.17
CA TRP A 425 -23.75 -2.30 -24.85
C TRP A 425 -23.70 -3.49 -23.87
N LEU A 426 -23.46 -3.30 -22.57
CA LEU A 426 -23.53 -4.39 -21.60
C LEU A 426 -24.93 -5.01 -21.52
N SER A 427 -25.98 -4.20 -21.66
CA SER A 427 -27.37 -4.68 -21.61
C SER A 427 -27.81 -5.51 -22.82
N LEU A 428 -26.95 -5.55 -23.85
CA LEU A 428 -27.14 -6.33 -25.07
C LEU A 428 -26.47 -7.70 -25.03
N LEU A 429 -25.70 -7.98 -23.97
CA LEU A 429 -24.84 -9.15 -23.86
C LEU A 429 -25.29 -10.03 -22.69
N ASP A 430 -25.08 -11.34 -22.82
CA ASP A 430 -25.37 -12.32 -21.77
C ASP A 430 -24.29 -12.33 -20.67
N VAL A 431 -24.11 -11.18 -20.00
CA VAL A 431 -23.07 -10.96 -18.99
C VAL A 431 -23.62 -10.41 -17.69
N SER A 432 -23.05 -10.82 -16.56
CA SER A 432 -23.29 -10.14 -15.27
C SER A 432 -22.24 -9.07 -15.08
N ALA A 433 -22.60 -7.88 -14.62
CA ALA A 433 -21.66 -6.76 -14.45
C ALA A 433 -21.82 -6.07 -13.09
N LEU A 434 -20.69 -5.71 -12.47
CA LEU A 434 -20.62 -4.82 -11.32
C LEU A 434 -19.68 -3.66 -11.67
N ILE A 435 -20.21 -2.45 -11.66
CA ILE A 435 -19.50 -1.23 -12.09
C ILE A 435 -19.36 -0.30 -10.90
N SER A 436 -18.14 -0.03 -10.46
CA SER A 436 -17.87 0.89 -9.35
C SER A 436 -17.68 2.34 -9.86
N THR A 437 -18.26 3.31 -9.15
CA THR A 437 -18.18 4.74 -9.51
C THR A 437 -18.31 5.65 -8.30
N ILE A 438 -17.86 6.90 -8.42
CA ILE A 438 -18.26 8.00 -7.52
C ILE A 438 -19.70 8.46 -7.81
N PRO A 439 -20.39 9.11 -6.85
CA PRO A 439 -21.78 9.55 -7.01
C PRO A 439 -21.99 10.48 -8.22
N ASP A 440 -21.06 11.39 -8.47
CA ASP A 440 -21.15 12.38 -9.55
C ASP A 440 -21.27 11.78 -10.96
N SER A 441 -20.75 10.56 -11.16
CA SER A 441 -20.76 9.88 -12.46
C SER A 441 -21.88 8.84 -12.59
N ILE A 442 -22.73 8.70 -11.57
CA ILE A 442 -23.77 7.66 -11.55
C ILE A 442 -24.90 7.94 -12.54
N GLU A 443 -25.24 9.20 -12.79
CA GLU A 443 -26.34 9.59 -13.70
C GLU A 443 -26.10 9.13 -15.13
N GLU A 444 -24.84 9.06 -15.56
CA GLU A 444 -24.47 8.55 -16.88
C GLU A 444 -24.70 7.03 -16.96
N LEU A 445 -24.28 6.29 -15.93
CA LEU A 445 -24.40 4.83 -15.85
C LEU A 445 -25.84 4.35 -15.60
N GLN A 446 -26.67 5.14 -14.90
CA GLN A 446 -28.10 4.83 -14.71
C GLN A 446 -28.88 4.74 -16.03
N LYS A 447 -28.30 5.25 -17.12
CA LYS A 447 -28.88 5.11 -18.47
C LYS A 447 -28.71 3.70 -19.05
N ILE A 448 -27.96 2.81 -18.39
CA ILE A 448 -27.83 1.40 -18.78
C ILE A 448 -29.14 0.68 -18.44
N PRO A 449 -29.82 0.06 -19.42
CA PRO A 449 -31.05 -0.68 -19.19
C PRO A 449 -30.90 -1.75 -18.11
N GLN A 450 -31.93 -1.91 -17.27
CA GLN A 450 -32.01 -2.94 -16.21
C GLN A 450 -30.93 -2.85 -15.11
N SER A 451 -30.14 -1.77 -15.10
CA SER A 451 -29.17 -1.54 -14.05
C SER A 451 -29.84 -1.10 -12.74
N PHE A 452 -29.24 -1.45 -11.60
CA PHE A 452 -29.70 -1.01 -10.29
C PHE A 452 -28.53 -0.65 -9.39
N ILE A 453 -28.78 0.25 -8.44
CA ILE A 453 -27.72 0.85 -7.62
C ILE A 453 -27.62 0.12 -6.29
N ILE A 454 -26.38 -0.15 -5.89
CA ILE A 454 -26.03 -0.52 -4.52
C ILE A 454 -25.07 0.55 -4.01
N GLU A 455 -25.46 1.21 -2.93
CA GLU A 455 -24.59 2.16 -2.25
C GLU A 455 -23.62 1.46 -1.31
N VAL A 456 -22.38 1.96 -1.27
CA VAL A 456 -21.37 1.54 -0.30
C VAL A 456 -21.80 2.08 1.07
N PRO A 457 -22.01 1.21 2.07
CA PRO A 457 -22.34 1.69 3.41
C PRO A 457 -21.18 2.52 3.96
N SER A 458 -21.47 3.58 4.70
CA SER A 458 -20.43 4.29 5.46
C SER A 458 -19.84 3.36 6.54
N PHE A 459 -18.63 3.67 7.03
CA PHE A 459 -18.08 2.98 8.20
C PHE A 459 -18.84 3.43 9.44
N ASP A 460 -19.24 2.46 10.27
CA ASP A 460 -19.70 2.77 11.62
C ASP A 460 -18.52 2.77 12.63
N GLU A 461 -18.83 3.07 13.89
CA GLU A 461 -17.83 3.09 14.97
C GLU A 461 -17.21 1.71 15.22
N SER A 462 -17.97 0.63 15.01
CA SER A 462 -17.48 -0.75 15.16
C SER A 462 -16.51 -1.10 14.04
N ASP A 463 -16.90 -0.87 12.79
CA ASP A 463 -16.06 -1.06 11.60
C ASP A 463 -14.73 -0.31 11.75
N THR A 464 -14.78 0.91 12.28
CA THR A 464 -13.60 1.74 12.50
C THR A 464 -12.68 1.16 13.57
N ARG A 465 -13.22 0.70 14.69
CA ARG A 465 -12.43 0.05 15.75
C ARG A 465 -11.78 -1.24 15.26
N ASP A 466 -12.53 -2.06 14.53
CA ASP A 466 -12.04 -3.32 14.00
C ASP A 466 -10.94 -3.09 12.95
N MET A 467 -11.11 -2.08 12.09
CA MET A 467 -10.09 -1.69 11.11
C MET A 467 -8.83 -1.16 11.78
N ILE A 468 -8.94 -0.28 12.78
CA ILE A 468 -7.77 0.21 13.52
C ILE A 468 -7.05 -0.95 14.21
N THR A 469 -7.77 -1.79 14.94
CA THR A 469 -7.18 -2.94 15.67
C THR A 469 -6.46 -3.89 14.72
N SER A 470 -7.07 -4.21 13.59
CA SER A 470 -6.52 -5.12 12.59
C SER A 470 -5.32 -4.52 11.86
N LEU A 471 -5.37 -3.24 11.47
CA LEU A 471 -4.22 -2.55 10.85
C LEU A 471 -3.05 -2.41 11.82
N CYS A 472 -3.33 -2.19 13.10
CA CYS A 472 -2.31 -2.12 14.13
C CYS A 472 -1.67 -3.50 14.34
N THR A 473 -2.49 -4.56 14.44
CA THR A 473 -2.01 -5.95 14.51
C THR A 473 -1.15 -6.31 13.28
N TYR A 474 -1.61 -5.98 12.07
CA TYR A 474 -0.88 -6.24 10.82
C TYR A 474 0.50 -5.55 10.79
N ASN A 475 0.57 -4.33 11.33
CA ASN A 475 1.82 -3.56 11.42
C ASN A 475 2.60 -3.82 12.73
N CYS A 476 2.20 -4.84 13.51
CA CYS A 476 2.79 -5.16 14.82
C CYS A 476 2.88 -3.95 15.77
N LYS A 477 1.83 -3.13 15.78
CA LYS A 477 1.65 -1.99 16.68
C LYS A 477 0.56 -2.29 17.69
N GLU A 478 0.82 -2.04 18.97
CA GLU A 478 -0.21 -1.94 19.99
C GLU A 478 -0.68 -0.48 20.12
N VAL A 479 -1.96 -0.21 19.86
CA VAL A 479 -2.54 1.13 19.98
C VAL A 479 -3.40 1.22 21.23
N HIS A 480 -3.10 2.20 22.08
CA HIS A 480 -3.87 2.45 23.30
C HIS A 480 -5.28 2.93 22.96
N SER A 481 -6.27 2.52 23.78
CA SER A 481 -7.69 2.85 23.60
C SER A 481 -7.95 4.36 23.49
N SER A 482 -7.16 5.19 24.17
CA SER A 482 -7.26 6.65 24.05
C SER A 482 -6.94 7.18 22.65
N VAL A 483 -5.97 6.56 21.94
CA VAL A 483 -5.60 6.93 20.57
C VAL A 483 -6.69 6.51 19.60
N VAL A 484 -7.26 5.32 19.80
CA VAL A 484 -8.43 4.86 19.03
C VAL A 484 -9.59 5.84 19.21
N ASN A 485 -9.86 6.26 20.45
CA ASN A 485 -10.91 7.24 20.75
C ASN A 485 -10.60 8.63 20.15
N THR A 486 -9.34 9.08 20.14
CA THR A 486 -8.96 10.33 19.45
C THR A 486 -9.15 10.24 17.94
N LEU A 487 -8.79 9.11 17.31
CA LEU A 487 -8.99 8.88 15.88
C LEU A 487 -10.49 8.80 15.52
N LEU A 488 -11.31 8.25 16.41
CA LEU A 488 -12.77 8.22 16.28
C LEU A 488 -13.42 9.61 16.42
N GLN A 489 -12.81 10.51 17.19
CA GLN A 489 -13.35 11.86 17.46
C GLN A 489 -12.83 12.92 16.48
N HIS A 490 -11.93 12.55 15.57
CA HIS A 490 -11.34 13.51 14.64
C HIS A 490 -12.27 13.75 13.42
N GLY A 491 -12.08 14.84 12.67
CA GLY A 491 -12.95 15.25 11.56
C GLY A 491 -13.64 16.61 11.75
N THR A 492 -14.51 16.98 10.81
CA THR A 492 -15.33 18.21 10.86
C THR A 492 -16.75 17.91 11.38
N SER A 493 -17.52 18.94 11.72
CA SER A 493 -18.91 18.78 12.17
C SER A 493 -19.85 18.13 11.14
N GLU A 494 -19.47 18.13 9.86
CA GLU A 494 -20.23 17.51 8.76
C GLU A 494 -19.64 16.16 8.30
N TYR A 495 -18.33 15.93 8.46
CA TYR A 495 -17.65 14.70 8.07
C TYR A 495 -16.64 14.28 9.15
N LEU A 496 -17.06 13.39 10.04
CA LEU A 496 -16.16 12.81 11.04
C LEU A 496 -15.19 11.82 10.35
N SER A 497 -13.96 11.72 10.83
CA SER A 497 -12.87 11.01 10.18
C SER A 497 -13.02 9.48 10.18
N HIS A 498 -13.96 8.94 10.96
CA HIS A 498 -14.27 7.50 10.99
C HIS A 498 -15.02 6.99 9.75
N TYR A 499 -15.53 7.86 8.88
CA TYR A 499 -16.29 7.42 7.70
C TYR A 499 -15.41 6.94 6.52
N SER A 500 -14.11 7.27 6.50
CA SER A 500 -13.22 6.99 5.38
C SER A 500 -12.16 5.93 5.72
N PRO A 501 -12.26 4.72 5.16
CA PRO A 501 -11.23 3.68 5.26
C PRO A 501 -9.86 4.14 4.79
N LEU A 502 -9.82 4.94 3.73
CA LEU A 502 -8.57 5.50 3.20
C LEU A 502 -7.89 6.39 4.26
N TRP A 503 -8.66 7.26 4.92
CA TRP A 503 -8.15 8.10 5.99
C TRP A 503 -7.61 7.27 7.16
N LEU A 504 -8.35 6.25 7.60
CA LEU A 504 -7.93 5.34 8.67
C LEU A 504 -6.63 4.60 8.32
N LYS A 505 -6.49 4.12 7.08
CA LYS A 505 -5.25 3.49 6.58
C LYS A 505 -4.08 4.48 6.57
N MET A 506 -4.32 5.74 6.20
CA MET A 506 -3.29 6.79 6.23
C MET A 506 -2.89 7.19 7.66
N ALA A 507 -3.86 7.29 8.57
CA ALA A 507 -3.64 7.65 9.98
C ALA A 507 -2.86 6.55 10.73
N THR A 508 -3.25 5.28 10.57
CA THR A 508 -2.66 4.14 11.30
C THR A 508 -1.35 3.65 10.69
N SER A 509 -1.16 3.82 9.37
CA SER A 509 0.14 3.56 8.76
C SER A 509 1.19 4.46 9.42
N GLY A 510 0.85 5.72 9.75
CA GLY A 510 1.75 6.74 10.31
C GLY A 510 2.33 7.69 9.25
N LYS A 511 1.73 7.73 8.05
CA LYS A 511 2.10 8.71 7.00
C LYS A 511 1.73 10.14 7.44
N SER A 512 0.80 10.28 8.40
CA SER A 512 0.43 11.55 9.03
C SER A 512 1.15 11.75 10.38
N ARG A 513 2.18 12.61 10.39
CA ARG A 513 2.96 12.98 11.59
C ARG A 513 2.14 13.77 12.63
N ALA A 514 0.90 14.16 12.29
CA ALA A 514 0.09 15.12 13.02
C ALA A 514 -1.01 14.51 13.92
N LEU A 515 -1.26 13.19 13.86
CA LEU A 515 -2.51 12.61 14.38
C LEU A 515 -2.35 11.61 15.52
N LEU A 516 -1.13 11.25 15.87
CA LEU A 516 -0.86 10.32 16.96
C LEU A 516 -0.21 11.09 18.11
N PRO A 517 -0.67 10.91 19.37
CA PRO A 517 0.01 11.49 20.50
C PRO A 517 1.47 11.00 20.53
N PRO A 518 2.38 11.78 21.11
CA PRO A 518 3.76 11.34 21.30
C PRO A 518 3.76 9.95 21.96
N SER A 519 4.61 9.04 21.48
CA SER A 519 4.69 7.66 21.97
C SER A 519 4.70 7.61 23.50
N PRO A 520 4.18 6.55 24.14
CA PRO A 520 4.30 6.36 25.59
C PRO A 520 5.77 6.41 26.07
N LEU A 521 6.72 6.04 25.19
CA LEU A 521 8.17 6.17 25.42
C LEU A 521 8.66 7.64 25.41
N ARG A 522 7.93 8.55 24.76
CA ARG A 522 8.18 10.01 24.79
C ARG A 522 7.65 10.66 26.07
N THR A 523 6.65 10.07 26.73
CA THR A 523 5.96 10.69 27.88
C THR A 523 6.71 10.55 29.20
N VAL A 524 7.98 10.14 29.19
CA VAL A 524 8.73 9.90 30.42
C VAL A 524 9.54 11.11 30.89
N ARG A 525 9.61 12.27 30.19
CA ARG A 525 10.48 13.35 30.73
C ARG A 525 10.24 14.83 30.42
N GLU A 526 9.09 15.24 29.91
CA GLU A 526 8.83 16.67 29.68
C GLU A 526 7.55 17.14 30.38
N SER A 527 7.72 17.66 31.59
CA SER A 527 6.83 18.61 32.22
C SER A 527 7.35 20.02 31.92
N PHE A 528 6.65 20.81 31.08
CA PHE A 528 6.51 22.29 31.06
C PHE A 528 5.71 22.78 29.80
N PRO A 529 5.19 24.03 29.76
CA PRO A 529 3.82 24.32 29.30
C PRO A 529 3.68 24.71 27.81
N SER A 530 2.44 24.55 27.35
CA SER A 530 1.80 25.01 26.09
C SER A 530 2.30 26.33 25.50
N TYR A 531 2.43 26.42 24.16
CA TYR A 531 2.02 27.57 23.30
C TYR A 531 2.17 27.25 21.79
N GLY A 532 1.20 27.66 20.95
CA GLY A 532 1.45 28.06 19.54
C GLY A 532 0.73 27.32 18.39
N SER A 533 -0.51 27.76 18.09
CA SER A 533 -1.31 27.70 16.83
C SER A 533 -1.05 26.68 15.70
N SER A 534 -2.05 25.83 15.47
CA SER A 534 -2.11 24.73 14.48
C SER A 534 -2.87 25.05 13.17
N ASN A 535 -2.62 26.17 12.49
CA ASN A 535 -3.41 26.55 11.29
C ASN A 535 -2.65 26.69 9.96
N SER A 536 -1.33 26.49 9.89
CA SER A 536 -0.55 26.86 8.69
C SER A 536 0.13 25.71 7.93
N ILE A 537 -0.03 24.45 8.34
CA ILE A 537 0.75 23.32 7.76
C ILE A 537 -0.05 22.49 6.72
N PHE A 538 -1.37 22.66 6.64
CA PHE A 538 -2.24 21.84 5.78
C PHE A 538 -2.04 22.06 4.27
N LEU A 539 -1.54 23.23 3.86
CA LEU A 539 -1.40 23.61 2.44
C LEU A 539 -0.19 23.01 1.72
N PHE A 540 0.77 22.41 2.43
CA PHE A 540 2.03 21.96 1.80
C PHE A 540 2.03 20.49 1.38
N VAL A 541 1.25 19.62 2.04
CA VAL A 541 1.31 18.16 1.84
C VAL A 541 0.47 17.68 0.65
N VAL A 542 -0.54 18.45 0.21
CA VAL A 542 -1.37 18.10 -0.96
C VAL A 542 -0.66 18.38 -2.30
N ARG A 543 0.40 19.20 -2.29
CA ARG A 543 1.08 19.66 -3.52
C ARG A 543 2.01 18.62 -4.18
N ASN A 544 2.52 17.64 -3.45
CA ASN A 544 3.58 16.74 -3.94
C ASN A 544 3.13 15.30 -4.32
N ARG A 545 1.83 15.00 -4.36
CA ARG A 545 1.31 13.72 -4.89
C ARG A 545 0.13 13.84 -5.86
N LEU A 546 -0.16 15.06 -6.34
CA LEU A 546 -1.18 15.33 -7.35
C LEU A 546 -0.60 16.17 -8.48
N ILE A 547 0.44 15.63 -9.13
CA ILE A 547 0.85 16.07 -10.47
C ILE A 547 0.55 14.88 -11.37
N LEU A 548 -0.72 14.79 -11.81
CA LEU A 548 -1.24 14.10 -13.01
C LEU A 548 -2.75 13.91 -12.84
N SER A 549 -3.51 14.99 -13.05
CA SER A 549 -4.88 15.03 -13.60
C SER A 549 -5.51 16.39 -13.24
N THR A 550 -5.11 17.43 -13.95
CA THR A 550 -5.78 18.73 -13.90
C THR A 550 -7.15 18.60 -14.54
N VAL A 551 -8.24 18.77 -13.75
CA VAL A 551 -9.48 19.52 -14.11
C VAL A 551 -10.51 19.53 -12.96
N SER A 552 -10.54 18.57 -12.01
CA SER A 552 -11.61 18.56 -10.98
C SER A 552 -11.34 19.34 -9.67
N PHE A 553 -10.19 20.02 -9.51
CA PHE A 553 -9.86 20.69 -8.24
C PHE A 553 -10.36 22.13 -8.11
N ILE A 554 -10.93 22.73 -9.18
CA ILE A 554 -11.36 24.14 -9.16
C ILE A 554 -12.63 24.34 -8.30
N SER A 555 -13.48 23.33 -8.16
CA SER A 555 -14.72 23.47 -7.38
C SER A 555 -14.51 23.40 -5.86
N LEU A 556 -13.50 22.66 -5.38
CA LEU A 556 -13.23 22.53 -3.95
C LEU A 556 -12.45 23.73 -3.37
N VAL A 557 -11.59 24.36 -4.19
CA VAL A 557 -10.83 25.55 -3.78
C VAL A 557 -11.72 26.81 -3.76
N ALA A 558 -12.72 26.89 -4.67
CA ALA A 558 -13.63 28.04 -4.73
C ALA A 558 -14.56 28.15 -3.49
N VAL A 559 -14.95 27.03 -2.88
CA VAL A 559 -15.82 27.03 -1.68
C VAL A 559 -15.06 27.44 -0.40
N VAL A 560 -13.74 27.25 -0.36
CA VAL A 560 -12.92 27.54 0.83
C VAL A 560 -12.39 28.98 0.84
N MET A 561 -12.23 29.63 -0.32
CA MET A 561 -11.70 31.00 -0.39
C MET A 561 -12.73 32.11 -0.10
N ASP A 562 -14.04 31.83 -0.10
CA ASP A 562 -15.09 32.84 0.06
C ASP A 562 -15.51 33.12 1.52
N LYS A 563 -14.84 32.51 2.51
CA LYS A 563 -15.23 32.61 3.94
C LYS A 563 -14.14 33.06 4.92
N LEU A 564 -13.04 33.65 4.47
CA LEU A 564 -12.08 34.28 5.38
C LEU A 564 -12.25 35.80 5.38
N PRO A 565 -12.59 36.45 6.52
CA PRO A 565 -12.63 37.90 6.60
C PRO A 565 -11.20 38.45 6.49
N TYR A 566 -11.01 39.43 5.61
CA TYR A 566 -9.82 40.27 5.55
C TYR A 566 -9.71 41.07 6.85
N ASN A 567 -8.69 40.75 7.66
CA ASN A 567 -7.89 41.70 8.44
C ASN A 567 -6.63 41.02 8.97
#